data_AF-A0A6L6BEA6-F1
#
_entry.id   AF-A0A6L6BEA6-F1
#
_cell.length_a   1.000
_cell.length_b   1.000
_cell.length_c   1.000
_cell.angle_alpha   90.00
_cell.angle_beta   90.00
_cell.angle_gamma   90.00
#
_symmetry.space_group_name_H-M   'P 1'
#
loop_
_entity.id
_entity.type
_entity.pdbx_description
1 polymer ?
#
loop_
_entity_poly.entity_id
_entity_poly.type
_entity_poly.pdbx_seq_one_letter_code
_entity_poly.pdbx_strand_id
1 'polypeptide(L)' 'FASAHTFFQTGPFRPRNMASGFENVVFTGSGTQPGVGVPMVLISGRLAAERIVGPVK' A
#
# COMPACT_ATOMS: atom_id res chain seq x y z
N PHE A 1 1.15 -16.81 -1.60
CA PHE A 1 2.44 -16.41 -1.01
C PHE A 1 2.32 -14.98 -0.49
N ALA A 2 2.81 -14.70 0.72
CA ALA A 2 2.73 -13.38 1.36
C ALA A 2 4.07 -13.06 2.04
N SER A 3 4.30 -11.79 2.41
CA SER A 3 5.49 -11.40 3.19
C SER A 3 5.60 -12.23 4.45
N ALA A 4 6.84 -12.56 4.84
CA ALA A 4 7.10 -13.27 6.07
C ALA A 4 6.83 -12.38 7.29
N HIS A 5 6.61 -13.01 8.44
CA HIS A 5 6.39 -12.32 9.71
C HIS A 5 7.72 -11.91 10.37
N THR A 6 8.62 -11.29 9.61
CA THR A 6 9.83 -10.70 10.18
C THR A 6 9.55 -9.27 10.63
N PHE A 7 10.33 -8.80 11.60
CA PHE A 7 10.18 -7.45 12.14
C PHE A 7 10.28 -6.37 11.04
N PHE A 8 11.18 -6.55 10.07
CA PHE A 8 11.36 -5.64 8.95
C PHE A 8 10.31 -5.78 7.82
N GLN A 9 9.38 -6.73 7.92
CA GLN A 9 8.29 -6.93 6.94
C GLN A 9 6.90 -6.62 7.53
N THR A 10 6.85 -6.00 8.72
CA THR A 10 5.61 -5.61 9.38
C THR A 10 5.51 -4.09 9.60
N GLY A 11 4.27 -3.61 9.78
CA GLY A 11 3.97 -2.23 10.13
C GLY A 11 4.65 -1.19 9.23
N PRO A 12 5.32 -0.16 9.79
CA PRO A 12 6.00 0.88 9.04
C PRO A 12 7.11 0.37 8.11
N PHE A 13 7.68 -0.80 8.40
CA PHE A 13 8.77 -1.39 7.62
C PHE A 13 8.28 -2.19 6.41
N ARG A 14 6.96 -2.35 6.25
CA ARG A 14 6.41 -2.92 5.01
C ARG A 14 6.88 -2.12 3.79
N PRO A 15 7.05 -2.78 2.64
CA PRO A 15 7.34 -2.10 1.38
C PRO A 15 6.39 -0.91 1.15
N ARG A 16 6.98 0.22 0.76
CA ARG A 16 6.22 1.44 0.42
C ARG A 16 5.30 1.18 -0.77
N ASN A 17 4.19 1.89 -0.81
CA ASN A 17 3.23 1.82 -1.91
C ASN A 17 3.59 2.71 -3.11
N MET A 18 4.61 3.57 -3.03
CA MET A 18 5.09 4.35 -4.17
C MET A 18 6.21 3.60 -4.90
N ALA A 19 6.08 3.48 -6.22
CA ALA A 19 7.13 2.86 -7.03
C ALA A 19 8.35 3.77 -7.10
N SER A 20 9.52 3.21 -6.78
CA SER A 20 10.77 3.96 -6.83
C SER A 20 11.09 4.37 -8.28
N GLY A 21 11.35 5.66 -8.50
CA GLY A 21 11.66 6.21 -9.83
C GLY A 21 10.45 6.52 -10.71
N PHE A 22 9.23 6.37 -10.20
CA PHE A 22 8.00 6.73 -10.94
C PHE A 22 7.13 7.66 -10.10
N GLU A 23 6.69 8.76 -10.70
CA GLU A 23 5.83 9.73 -10.02
C GLU A 23 4.34 9.35 -10.08
N ASN A 24 3.96 8.50 -11.04
CA ASN A 24 2.57 8.19 -11.39
C ASN A 24 2.20 6.71 -11.20
N VAL A 25 3.01 5.95 -10.46
CA VAL A 25 2.76 4.53 -10.20
C VAL A 25 2.65 4.26 -8.71
N VAL A 26 1.52 3.69 -8.31
CA VAL A 26 1.21 3.32 -6.91
C VAL A 26 0.82 1.84 -6.84
N PHE A 27 1.39 1.13 -5.88
CA PHE A 27 1.04 -0.23 -5.52
C PHE A 27 -0.10 -0.23 -4.49
N THR A 28 -1.00 -1.19 -4.58
CA THR A 28 -2.10 -1.34 -3.64
C THR A 28 -2.30 -2.80 -3.24
N GLY A 29 -2.99 -3.01 -2.12
CA GLY A 29 -3.29 -4.32 -1.56
C GLY A 29 -2.49 -4.66 -0.31
N SER A 30 -2.39 -5.94 0.00
CA SER A 30 -1.89 -6.44 1.29
C SER A 30 -0.36 -6.49 1.38
N GLY A 31 0.35 -6.47 0.24
CA GLY A 31 1.81 -6.60 0.19
C GLY A 31 2.58 -5.32 0.57
N THR A 32 1.91 -4.17 0.55
CA THR A 32 2.52 -2.87 0.83
C THR A 32 1.89 -2.23 2.06
N GLN A 33 2.40 -1.06 2.43
CA GLN A 33 1.66 -0.17 3.31
C GLN A 33 0.27 0.11 2.70
N PRO A 34 -0.81 0.11 3.51
CA PRO A 34 -0.82 0.22 4.97
C PRO A 34 -0.82 -1.13 5.74
N GLY A 35 -1.10 -2.27 5.11
CA GLY A 35 -1.00 -3.56 5.80
C GLY A 35 -1.84 -4.70 5.24
N VAL A 36 -1.89 -5.80 6.00
CA VAL A 36 -2.63 -7.03 5.67
C VAL A 36 -4.05 -6.99 6.25
N GLY A 37 -4.99 -7.70 5.61
CA GLY A 37 -6.38 -7.84 6.05
C GLY A 37 -7.35 -7.04 5.19
N VAL A 38 -8.61 -7.47 5.14
CA VAL A 38 -9.65 -6.87 4.27
C VAL A 38 -9.77 -5.35 4.48
N PRO A 39 -9.85 -4.82 5.72
CA PRO A 39 -9.93 -3.37 5.91
C PRO A 39 -8.72 -2.63 5.33
N MET A 40 -7.51 -3.17 5.54
CA MET A 40 -6.28 -2.53 5.09
C MET A 40 -6.15 -2.55 3.56
N VAL A 41 -6.58 -3.62 2.90
CA VAL A 41 -6.61 -3.72 1.43
C VAL A 41 -7.56 -2.70 0.83
N LEU A 42 -8.77 -2.54 1.40
CA LEU A 42 -9.74 -1.56 0.92
C LEU A 42 -9.24 -0.13 1.10
N ILE A 43 -8.67 0.19 2.26
CA ILE A 43 -8.05 1.50 2.53
C ILE A 43 -6.89 1.76 1.55
N SER A 44 -6.04 0.75 1.32
CA SER A 44 -4.94 0.83 0.34
C SER A 44 -5.46 1.18 -1.06
N GLY A 45 -6.56 0.55 -1.49
CA GLY A 45 -7.19 0.80 -2.79
C GLY A 45 -7.72 2.23 -2.91
N ARG A 46 -8.43 2.70 -1.88
CA ARG A 46 -8.91 4.08 -1.82
C ARG A 46 -7.77 5.09 -1.90
N LEU A 47 -6.73 4.93 -1.09
CA LEU A 47 -5.58 5.85 -1.08
C LEU A 47 -4.79 5.83 -2.39
N ALA A 48 -4.77 4.69 -3.10
CA ALA A 48 -4.19 4.61 -4.43
C ALA A 48 -5.03 5.37 -5.46
N ALA A 49 -6.36 5.19 -5.42
CA ALA A 49 -7.28 5.94 -6.27
C ALA A 49 -7.18 7.46 -6.02
N GLU A 50 -7.21 7.89 -4.76
CA GLU A 50 -7.10 9.32 -4.40
C GLU A 50 -5.80 9.97 -4.87
N ARG A 51 -4.70 9.20 -4.99
CA ARG A 51 -3.45 9.72 -5.57
C ARG A 51 -3.52 9.90 -7.08
N ILE A 52 -4.24 9.02 -7.77
CA ILE A 52 -4.35 9.07 -9.24
C ILE A 52 -5.37 10.11 -9.67
N VAL A 53 -6.56 10.13 -9.05
CA VAL A 53 -7.68 10.98 -9.48
C VAL A 53 -7.92 12.20 -8.59
N GLY A 54 -7.17 12.33 -7.49
CA GLY A 54 -7.36 13.37 -6.48
C GLY A 54 -8.31 12.93 -5.34
N PRO A 55 -8.39 13.73 -4.25
CA PRO A 55 -9.20 13.38 -3.08
C PRO A 55 -10.69 13.22 -3.43
N VAL A 56 -11.30 12.14 -2.96
CA VAL A 56 -12.75 11.95 -3.05
C VAL A 56 -13.40 12.80 -1.96
N LYS A 57 -14.29 13.72 -2.36
CA LYS A 57 -15.08 14.55 -1.44
C LYS A 57 -16.18 13.74 -0.76
#